data_AF-A0A0S2M554-F1
#
_entry.id   AF-A0A0S2M554-F1
#
_cell.length_a   1.000
_cell.length_b   1.000
_cell.length_c   1.000
_cell.angle_alpha   90.00
_cell.angle_beta   90.00
_cell.angle_gamma   90.00
#
_symmetry.space_group_name_H-M   'P 1'
#
loop_
_entity.id
_entity.type
_entity.pdbx_description
1 polymer ?
#
loop_
_entity_poly.entity_id
_entity_poly.type
_entity_poly.pdbx_seq_one_letter_code
_entity_poly.pdbx_strand_id
1 'polypeptide(L)'
;MSRNFSPCHSGHVPRFHRRSAVSIRENTNRRLKVVLDIMAAGSGLDEKPNGGEVLAEAATRIPFTKEESELLSGGIPRGHKNLTKATADLVKAGWMTKGRGGWEITDNGLRATVAFDTADKLAEALGNGTLIPAGTPLPEQTTEKPAAKKPAAKKTPAKKPATKATTAKASAASETDASGVVQAEQPAAVALAGTFGEALGAANWDPSHSNVQMQLDSTAGVWQLSAELPAGQYSYKAVLNGNWDENYGAFGLLDGANHEFAHAGGPVTFHYNHATKDVLRGE
;
A
#
# COMPACT_ATOMS: atom_id res chain seq x y z
N MET A 1 57.15 41.69 47.12
CA MET A 1 56.85 41.39 45.71
C MET A 1 55.98 40.15 45.62
N SER A 2 54.89 40.25 44.89
CA SER A 2 53.85 39.26 44.62
C SER A 2 54.37 37.92 44.08
N ARG A 3 53.58 36.85 44.28
CA ARG A 3 52.98 36.09 43.16
C ARG A 3 51.93 35.08 43.67
N ASN A 4 50.74 35.25 43.13
CA ASN A 4 49.57 34.38 43.21
C ASN A 4 49.87 32.97 42.70
N PHE A 5 49.32 31.95 43.35
CA PHE A 5 49.07 30.64 42.76
C PHE A 5 47.55 30.43 42.65
N SER A 6 47.03 30.49 41.43
CA SER A 6 45.68 30.00 41.09
C SER A 6 45.75 28.50 40.81
N PRO A 7 44.78 27.67 41.25
CA PRO A 7 44.73 26.28 40.85
C PRO A 7 44.13 26.13 39.44
N CYS A 8 44.66 25.14 38.72
CA CYS A 8 44.30 24.74 37.37
C CYS A 8 42.78 24.55 37.16
N HIS A 9 42.29 25.09 36.05
CA HIS A 9 40.96 24.83 35.51
C HIS A 9 40.74 23.34 35.23
N SER A 10 39.65 22.81 35.78
CA SER A 10 39.12 21.49 35.46
C SER A 10 38.64 21.47 34.01
N GLY A 11 39.27 20.63 33.18
CA GLY A 11 38.89 20.43 31.78
C GLY A 11 37.51 19.80 31.68
N HIS A 12 36.53 20.58 31.23
CA HIS A 12 35.21 20.08 30.88
C HIS A 12 35.31 19.33 29.55
N VAL A 13 35.29 18.00 29.59
CA VAL A 13 35.21 17.16 28.38
C VAL A 13 33.78 17.28 27.85
N PRO A 14 33.55 17.78 26.63
CA PRO A 14 32.21 17.82 26.07
C PRO A 14 31.72 16.39 25.86
N ARG A 15 30.69 15.98 26.60
CA ARG A 15 29.93 14.76 26.33
C ARG A 15 29.30 14.89 24.94
N PHE A 16 29.95 14.34 23.92
CA PHE A 16 29.31 14.03 22.66
C PHE A 16 28.16 13.06 22.96
N HIS A 17 26.94 13.58 22.96
CA HIS A 17 25.75 12.76 22.94
C HIS A 17 25.76 12.07 21.58
N ARG A 18 26.31 10.86 21.54
CA ARG A 18 26.15 9.94 20.42
C ARG A 18 24.63 9.80 20.25
N ARG A 19 24.05 10.45 19.23
CA ARG A 19 22.64 10.23 18.86
C ARG A 19 22.49 8.73 18.72
N SER A 20 21.73 8.10 19.63
CA SER A 20 21.41 6.68 19.54
C SER A 20 20.83 6.43 18.15
N ALA A 21 21.29 5.38 17.48
CA ALA A 21 20.69 4.97 16.23
C ALA A 21 19.20 4.67 16.48
N VAL A 22 18.32 5.30 15.70
CA VAL A 22 16.87 5.08 15.80
C VAL A 22 16.60 3.61 15.48
N SER A 23 15.90 2.91 16.37
CA SER A 23 15.65 1.48 16.19
C SER A 23 14.64 1.20 15.07
N ILE A 24 14.65 0.01 14.47
CA ILE A 24 13.65 -0.41 13.46
C ILE A 24 12.22 -0.27 14.02
N ARG A 25 12.01 -0.60 15.30
CA ARG A 25 10.71 -0.46 15.97
C ARG A 25 10.30 1.01 16.06
N GLU A 26 11.22 1.88 16.46
CA GLU A 26 10.96 3.32 16.56
C GLU A 26 10.67 3.94 15.18
N ASN A 27 11.42 3.58 14.14
CA ASN A 27 11.11 3.97 12.77
C ASN A 27 9.73 3.46 12.32
N THR A 28 9.35 2.24 12.68
CA THR A 28 8.02 1.68 12.40
C THR A 28 6.91 2.50 13.09
N ASN A 29 7.09 2.86 14.37
CA ASN A 29 6.14 3.70 15.11
C ASN A 29 6.01 5.10 14.51
N ARG A 30 7.14 5.70 14.09
CA ARG A 30 7.14 6.99 13.40
C ARG A 30 6.37 6.91 12.07
N ARG A 31 6.55 5.83 11.30
CA ARG A 31 5.77 5.59 10.08
C ARG A 31 4.28 5.35 10.36
N LEU A 32 3.92 4.64 11.43
CA LEU A 32 2.53 4.47 11.84
C LEU A 32 1.85 5.80 12.18
N LYS A 33 2.55 6.70 12.87
CA LYS A 33 2.03 8.05 13.14
C LYS A 33 1.76 8.80 11.84
N VAL A 34 2.71 8.74 10.90
CA VAL A 34 2.56 9.36 9.58
C VAL A 34 1.39 8.76 8.79
N VAL A 35 1.21 7.44 8.81
CA VAL A 35 0.05 6.76 8.20
C VAL A 35 -1.26 7.35 8.73
N LEU A 36 -1.39 7.47 10.05
CA LEU A 36 -2.60 8.02 10.67
C LEU A 36 -2.82 9.50 10.31
N ASP A 37 -1.75 10.30 10.24
CA ASP A 37 -1.81 11.71 9.85
C ASP A 37 -2.20 11.92 8.39
N ILE A 38 -1.68 11.09 7.48
CA ILE A 38 -2.06 11.13 6.06
C ILE A 38 -3.54 10.78 5.91
N MET A 39 -4.00 9.74 6.61
CA MET A 39 -5.42 9.35 6.57
C MET A 39 -6.32 10.43 7.17
N ALA A 40 -5.89 11.09 8.25
CA ALA A 40 -6.63 12.20 8.84
C ALA A 40 -6.73 13.39 7.86
N ALA A 41 -5.62 13.76 7.20
CA ALA A 41 -5.61 14.82 6.20
C ALA A 41 -6.46 14.48 4.96
N GLY A 42 -6.45 13.22 4.53
CA GLY A 42 -7.23 12.73 3.39
C GLY A 42 -8.72 12.49 3.70
N SER A 43 -9.13 12.47 4.96
CA SER A 43 -10.49 12.11 5.37
C SER A 43 -11.59 13.05 4.83
N GLY A 44 -11.24 14.30 4.52
CA GLY A 44 -12.14 15.30 3.94
C GLY A 44 -12.08 15.42 2.41
N LEU A 45 -11.29 14.60 1.73
CA LEU A 45 -11.18 14.62 0.26
C LEU A 45 -12.29 13.76 -0.39
N ASP A 46 -12.74 14.18 -1.56
CA ASP A 46 -13.70 13.42 -2.38
C ASP A 46 -13.10 12.07 -2.83
N GLU A 47 -11.79 12.04 -3.05
CA GLU A 47 -11.00 10.83 -3.35
C GLU A 47 -10.01 10.58 -2.21
N LYS A 48 -10.26 9.52 -1.43
CA LYS A 48 -9.44 9.15 -0.27
C LYS A 48 -8.24 8.32 -0.74
N PRO A 49 -7.02 8.61 -0.25
CA PRO A 49 -5.85 7.81 -0.60
C PRO A 49 -6.04 6.37 -0.12
N ASN A 50 -5.75 5.41 -0.99
CA ASN A 50 -5.86 3.99 -0.63
C ASN A 50 -4.72 3.58 0.32
N GLY A 51 -4.84 2.41 0.95
CA GLY A 51 -3.86 1.94 1.93
C GLY A 51 -2.43 1.85 1.40
N GLY A 52 -2.25 1.54 0.11
CA GLY A 52 -0.94 1.49 -0.52
C GLY A 52 -0.31 2.87 -0.73
N GLU A 53 -1.09 3.85 -1.15
CA GLU A 53 -0.64 5.23 -1.29
C GLU A 53 -0.24 5.80 0.07
N VAL A 54 -1.05 5.55 1.10
CA VAL A 54 -0.76 5.98 2.47
C VAL A 54 0.56 5.36 2.97
N LEU A 55 0.78 4.07 2.75
CA LEU A 55 2.00 3.38 3.15
C LEU A 55 3.24 3.84 2.35
N ALA A 56 3.08 4.07 1.04
CA ALA A 56 4.15 4.57 0.18
C ALA A 56 4.54 6.01 0.53
N GLU A 57 3.57 6.88 0.79
CA GLU A 57 3.78 8.24 1.26
C GLU A 57 4.45 8.24 2.64
N ALA A 58 4.04 7.35 3.55
CA ALA A 58 4.69 7.21 4.85
C ALA A 58 6.16 6.75 4.74
N ALA A 59 6.44 5.83 3.83
CA ALA A 59 7.81 5.39 3.52
C ALA A 59 8.64 6.50 2.84
N THR A 60 8.00 7.40 2.09
CA THR A 60 8.67 8.56 1.50
C THR A 60 9.05 9.58 2.56
N ARG A 61 8.16 9.86 3.52
CA ARG A 61 8.43 10.79 4.64
C ARG A 61 9.45 10.24 5.63
N ILE A 62 9.47 8.93 5.82
CA ILE A 62 10.45 8.25 6.68
C ILE A 62 11.06 7.09 5.88
N PRO A 63 12.14 7.34 5.12
CA PRO A 63 12.80 6.33 4.30
C PRO A 63 13.23 5.10 5.10
N PHE A 64 13.21 3.93 4.46
CA PHE A 64 13.72 2.69 5.04
C PHE A 64 15.24 2.75 5.21
N THR A 65 15.76 2.25 6.34
CA THR A 65 17.20 2.01 6.48
C THR A 65 17.66 0.90 5.54
N LYS A 66 18.97 0.68 5.46
CA LYS A 66 19.54 -0.42 4.64
C LYS A 66 18.91 -1.76 5.03
N GLU A 67 18.85 -2.06 6.32
CA GLU A 67 18.31 -3.30 6.88
C GLU A 67 16.81 -3.43 6.62
N GLU A 68 16.08 -2.31 6.67
CA GLU A 68 14.65 -2.27 6.36
C GLU A 68 14.36 -2.40 4.86
N SER A 69 15.30 -2.00 4.01
CA SER A 69 15.21 -2.08 2.55
C SER A 69 15.58 -3.47 2.01
N GLU A 70 16.11 -4.36 2.83
CA GLU A 70 16.43 -5.73 2.43
C GLU A 70 15.16 -6.46 1.98
N LEU A 71 15.22 -7.01 0.76
CA LEU A 71 14.13 -7.76 0.18
C LEU A 71 13.99 -9.11 0.86
N LEU A 72 12.76 -9.48 1.16
CA LEU A 72 12.42 -10.84 1.60
C LEU A 72 12.38 -11.77 0.37
N SER A 73 12.27 -13.08 0.62
CA SER A 73 12.14 -14.09 -0.45
C SER A 73 10.98 -13.83 -1.42
N GLY A 74 10.02 -12.98 -1.04
CA GLY A 74 8.91 -12.54 -1.87
C GLY A 74 9.07 -11.17 -2.53
N GLY A 75 10.29 -10.60 -2.61
CA GLY A 75 10.56 -9.34 -3.32
C GLY A 75 10.09 -8.06 -2.61
N ILE A 76 9.40 -8.16 -1.47
CA ILE A 76 8.93 -7.01 -0.69
C ILE A 76 9.99 -6.61 0.35
N PRO A 77 10.32 -5.32 0.52
CA PRO A 77 11.21 -4.84 1.57
C PRO A 77 10.72 -5.24 2.97
N ARG A 78 11.61 -5.71 3.83
CA ARG A 78 11.28 -6.13 5.20
C ARG A 78 10.60 -5.02 6.00
N GLY A 79 11.06 -3.78 5.87
CA GLY A 79 10.49 -2.60 6.52
C GLY A 79 9.05 -2.33 6.09
N HIS A 80 8.75 -2.49 4.79
CA HIS A 80 7.39 -2.34 4.27
C HIS A 80 6.46 -3.42 4.83
N LYS A 81 6.90 -4.68 4.87
CA LYS A 81 6.14 -5.78 5.48
C LYS A 81 5.90 -5.54 6.98
N ASN A 82 6.91 -5.05 7.70
CA ASN A 82 6.80 -4.71 9.11
C ASN A 82 5.77 -3.58 9.33
N LEU A 83 5.82 -2.52 8.52
CA LEU A 83 4.87 -1.41 8.60
C LEU A 83 3.45 -1.87 8.30
N THR A 84 3.25 -2.61 7.20
CA THR A 84 1.95 -3.17 6.83
C THR A 84 1.38 -4.02 7.96
N LYS A 85 2.19 -4.89 8.58
CA LYS A 85 1.77 -5.66 9.75
C LYS A 85 1.40 -4.77 10.94
N ALA A 86 2.19 -3.75 11.23
CA ALA A 86 1.98 -2.86 12.37
C ALA A 86 0.69 -2.01 12.24
N THR A 87 0.20 -1.74 11.03
CA THR A 87 -1.10 -1.06 10.86
C THR A 87 -2.30 -1.84 11.41
N ALA A 88 -2.15 -3.16 11.68
CA ALA A 88 -3.18 -3.92 12.37
C ALA A 88 -3.44 -3.41 13.80
N ASP A 89 -2.44 -2.79 14.44
CA ASP A 89 -2.60 -2.23 15.79
C ASP A 89 -3.54 -1.01 15.78
N LEU A 90 -3.51 -0.20 14.71
CA LEU A 90 -4.45 0.91 14.50
C LEU A 90 -5.89 0.41 14.31
N VAL A 91 -6.06 -0.73 13.62
CA VAL A 91 -7.38 -1.37 13.47
C VAL A 91 -7.87 -1.90 14.80
N LYS A 92 -7.00 -2.57 15.56
CA LYS A 92 -7.32 -3.12 16.89
C LYS A 92 -7.68 -2.02 17.89
N ALA A 93 -7.04 -0.86 17.79
CA ALA A 93 -7.38 0.32 18.59
C ALA A 93 -8.68 1.01 18.14
N GLY A 94 -9.28 0.57 17.03
CA GLY A 94 -10.49 1.16 16.47
C GLY A 94 -10.25 2.54 15.85
N TRP A 95 -9.01 2.86 15.47
CA TRP A 95 -8.62 4.15 14.89
C TRP A 95 -8.71 4.16 13.37
N MET A 96 -8.68 2.99 12.76
CA MET A 96 -8.93 2.82 11.33
C MET A 96 -9.73 1.55 11.07
N THR A 97 -10.39 1.48 9.92
CA THR A 97 -11.01 0.27 9.39
C THR A 97 -10.34 -0.09 8.06
N LYS A 98 -10.35 -1.38 7.74
CA LYS A 98 -9.90 -1.92 6.45
C LYS A 98 -11.02 -2.78 5.90
N GLY A 99 -11.58 -2.40 4.75
CA GLY A 99 -12.66 -3.14 4.13
C GLY A 99 -12.56 -3.10 2.60
N ARG A 100 -13.60 -3.62 1.94
CA ARG A 100 -13.71 -3.59 0.46
C ARG A 100 -13.77 -2.18 -0.13
N GLY A 101 -14.04 -1.17 0.69
CA GLY A 101 -14.00 0.24 0.29
C GLY A 101 -12.65 0.91 0.55
N GLY A 102 -11.60 0.14 0.84
CA GLY A 102 -10.29 0.65 1.20
C GLY A 102 -10.12 0.89 2.70
N TRP A 103 -9.16 1.75 3.03
CA TRP A 103 -8.84 2.12 4.40
C TRP A 103 -9.59 3.39 4.78
N GLU A 104 -10.20 3.40 5.96
CA GLU A 104 -10.92 4.56 6.45
C GLU A 104 -10.49 4.89 7.88
N ILE A 105 -10.29 6.18 8.17
CA ILE A 105 -10.02 6.64 9.53
C ILE A 105 -11.34 6.82 10.28
N THR A 106 -11.38 6.39 11.53
CA THR A 106 -12.56 6.56 12.37
C THR A 106 -12.53 7.90 13.10
N ASP A 107 -13.65 8.32 13.69
CA ASP A 107 -13.69 9.47 14.60
C ASP A 107 -12.68 9.34 15.75
N ASN A 108 -12.48 8.11 16.23
CA ASN A 108 -11.45 7.82 17.22
C ASN A 108 -10.05 7.99 16.62
N GLY A 109 -9.79 7.55 15.39
CA GLY A 109 -8.51 7.81 14.72
C GLY A 109 -8.21 9.29 14.56
N LEU A 110 -9.20 10.09 14.20
CA LEU A 110 -9.08 11.55 14.10
C LEU A 110 -8.76 12.18 15.47
N ARG A 111 -9.42 11.73 16.55
CA ARG A 111 -9.08 12.20 17.90
C ARG A 111 -7.70 11.73 18.33
N ALA A 112 -7.29 10.53 17.92
CA ALA A 112 -5.98 9.97 18.25
C ALA A 112 -4.82 10.79 17.64
N THR A 113 -5.00 11.41 16.46
CA THR A 113 -3.97 12.31 15.90
C THR A 113 -3.76 13.57 16.75
N VAL A 114 -4.78 14.00 17.48
CA VAL A 114 -4.72 15.13 18.42
C VAL A 114 -4.20 14.67 19.79
N ALA A 115 -4.72 13.56 20.31
CA ALA A 115 -4.33 13.03 21.63
C ALA A 115 -2.87 12.57 21.68
N PHE A 116 -2.36 12.01 20.58
CA PHE A 116 -1.02 11.44 20.49
C PHE A 116 -0.24 12.15 19.38
N ASP A 117 0.12 13.41 19.64
CA ASP A 117 0.85 14.29 18.71
C ASP A 117 2.21 13.71 18.23
N THR A 118 2.89 12.89 19.04
CA THR A 118 4.17 12.26 18.72
C THR A 118 4.06 10.75 18.49
N ALA A 119 5.03 10.21 17.74
CA ALA A 119 5.14 8.77 17.50
C ALA A 119 5.32 7.95 18.79
N ASP A 120 6.01 8.51 19.79
CA ASP A 120 6.25 7.82 21.07
C ASP A 120 4.97 7.71 21.89
N LYS A 121 4.19 8.79 21.99
CA LYS A 121 2.88 8.76 22.66
C LYS A 121 1.91 7.81 21.96
N LEU A 122 1.93 7.78 20.62
CA LEU A 122 1.13 6.83 19.84
C LEU A 122 1.56 5.39 20.12
N ALA A 123 2.87 5.12 20.17
CA ALA A 123 3.39 3.79 20.46
C ALA A 123 3.04 3.31 21.87
N GLU A 124 3.14 4.19 22.88
CA GLU A 124 2.72 3.91 24.24
C GLU A 124 1.22 3.60 24.32
N ALA A 125 0.40 4.40 23.65
CA ALA A 125 -1.05 4.19 23.62
C ALA A 125 -1.44 2.86 22.96
N LEU A 126 -0.81 2.51 21.83
CA LEU A 126 -1.03 1.22 21.16
C LEU A 126 -0.53 0.05 22.00
N GLY A 127 0.61 0.20 22.68
CA GLY A 127 1.19 -0.83 23.55
C GLY A 127 0.36 -1.10 24.82
N ASN A 128 -0.19 -0.05 25.42
CA ASN A 128 -0.96 -0.13 26.66
C ASN A 128 -2.46 -0.32 26.43
N GLY A 129 -2.94 -0.24 25.18
CA GLY A 129 -4.36 -0.23 24.85
C GLY A 129 -5.09 1.00 25.44
N THR A 130 -4.39 2.13 25.56
CA THR A 130 -4.93 3.34 26.17
C THR A 130 -6.08 3.89 25.32
N LEU A 131 -7.26 4.02 25.94
CA LEU A 131 -8.41 4.67 25.32
C LEU A 131 -8.12 6.17 25.17
N ILE A 132 -8.58 6.75 24.07
CA ILE A 132 -8.44 8.18 23.79
C ILE A 132 -9.06 8.98 24.95
N PRO A 133 -8.36 9.99 25.51
CA PRO A 133 -8.90 10.80 26.60
C PRO A 133 -10.28 11.36 26.26
N ALA A 134 -11.24 11.16 27.17
CA ALA A 134 -12.60 11.67 27.00
C ALA A 134 -12.58 13.20 26.81
N GLY A 135 -13.25 13.69 25.76
CA GLY A 135 -13.27 15.12 25.43
C GLY A 135 -12.17 15.57 24.45
N THR A 136 -11.33 14.67 23.93
CA THR A 136 -10.38 15.03 22.87
C THR A 136 -11.15 15.56 21.65
N PRO A 137 -10.88 16.79 21.17
CA PRO A 137 -11.58 17.36 20.03
C PRO A 137 -11.16 16.65 18.74
N LEU A 138 -12.03 16.71 17.73
CA LEU A 138 -11.64 16.37 16.36
C LEU A 138 -10.60 17.41 15.88
N PRO A 139 -9.65 17.02 15.02
CA PRO A 139 -8.69 17.97 14.46
C PRO A 139 -9.46 19.07 13.73
N GLU A 140 -9.08 20.33 13.96
CA GLU A 140 -9.61 21.46 13.20
C GLU A 140 -9.26 21.24 11.73
N GLN A 141 -10.24 20.80 10.94
CA GLN A 141 -10.08 20.73 9.50
C GLN A 141 -9.95 22.16 8.99
N THR A 142 -8.76 22.52 8.50
CA THR A 142 -8.55 23.77 7.76
C THR A 142 -9.43 23.71 6.52
N THR A 143 -10.66 24.18 6.64
CA THR A 143 -11.62 24.32 5.56
C THR A 143 -11.23 25.56 4.76
N GLU A 144 -10.13 25.48 4.01
CA GLU A 144 -9.96 26.38 2.88
C GLU A 144 -10.90 25.91 1.77
N LYS A 145 -12.17 26.33 1.92
CA LYS A 145 -13.26 26.17 0.97
C LYS A 145 -12.77 26.60 -0.43
N PRO A 146 -12.59 25.70 -1.40
CA PRO A 146 -12.38 26.11 -2.77
C PRO A 146 -13.64 26.86 -3.21
N ALA A 147 -13.45 28.10 -3.66
CA ALA A 147 -14.54 28.93 -4.17
C ALA A 147 -15.35 28.14 -5.20
N ALA A 148 -16.64 27.99 -4.91
CA ALA A 148 -17.60 27.27 -5.73
C ALA A 148 -17.58 27.80 -7.19
N LYS A 149 -17.05 27.01 -8.12
CA LYS A 149 -17.37 27.15 -9.54
C LYS A 149 -18.64 26.34 -9.82
N LYS A 150 -19.68 27.10 -10.15
CA LYS A 150 -21.04 26.70 -10.54
C LYS A 150 -21.05 25.47 -11.48
N PRO A 151 -21.92 24.47 -11.26
CA PRO A 151 -22.02 23.29 -12.12
C PRO A 151 -22.71 23.63 -13.44
N ALA A 152 -22.08 23.27 -14.57
CA ALA A 152 -22.71 23.26 -15.88
C ALA A 152 -23.34 21.88 -16.13
N ALA A 153 -24.58 21.90 -16.58
CA ALA A 153 -25.50 20.78 -16.60
C ALA A 153 -25.23 19.70 -17.67
N LYS A 154 -25.47 18.45 -17.25
CA LYS A 154 -25.93 17.25 -17.97
C LYS A 154 -26.14 17.35 -19.49
N LYS A 155 -25.59 16.35 -20.21
CA LYS A 155 -26.37 15.52 -21.15
C LYS A 155 -25.93 14.05 -21.10
N THR A 156 -26.81 13.21 -20.58
CA THR A 156 -26.91 11.76 -20.81
C THR A 156 -27.29 11.47 -22.27
N PRO A 157 -26.91 10.30 -22.80
CA PRO A 157 -27.91 9.41 -23.42
C PRO A 157 -27.78 8.00 -22.82
N ALA A 158 -28.78 7.51 -22.09
CA ALA A 158 -29.93 6.76 -22.62
C ALA A 158 -29.61 5.27 -22.89
N LYS A 159 -30.00 4.48 -21.90
CA LYS A 159 -30.10 3.02 -21.82
C LYS A 159 -31.13 2.48 -22.84
N LYS A 160 -30.83 1.36 -23.51
CA LYS A 160 -31.86 0.35 -23.86
C LYS A 160 -31.29 -1.07 -23.85
N PRO A 161 -32.10 -2.08 -23.49
CA PRO A 161 -31.66 -3.39 -22.99
C PRO A 161 -31.68 -4.48 -24.08
N ALA A 162 -30.86 -5.52 -23.89
CA ALA A 162 -30.97 -6.81 -24.55
C ALA A 162 -30.58 -7.89 -23.52
N THR A 163 -31.57 -8.52 -22.88
CA THR A 163 -32.17 -9.84 -23.19
C THR A 163 -31.34 -11.06 -22.76
N LYS A 164 -31.99 -11.80 -21.87
CA LYS A 164 -31.69 -13.10 -21.27
C LYS A 164 -31.60 -14.20 -22.34
N ALA A 165 -30.56 -15.05 -22.26
CA ALA A 165 -30.57 -16.39 -22.82
C ALA A 165 -29.64 -17.33 -22.01
N THR A 166 -30.27 -18.23 -21.25
CA THR A 166 -29.81 -19.59 -20.87
C THR A 166 -29.29 -20.33 -22.11
N THR A 167 -28.23 -21.15 -22.12
CA THR A 167 -27.88 -22.44 -21.46
C THR A 167 -26.50 -22.81 -22.08
N ALA A 168 -25.54 -23.48 -21.46
CA ALA A 168 -25.56 -24.90 -21.13
C ALA A 168 -24.28 -25.30 -20.36
N LYS A 169 -24.48 -26.26 -19.47
CA LYS A 169 -23.53 -27.03 -18.68
C LYS A 169 -22.73 -28.00 -19.57
N ALA A 170 -21.43 -28.09 -19.36
CA ALA A 170 -20.68 -29.32 -19.58
C ALA A 170 -19.60 -29.46 -18.49
N SER A 171 -19.61 -30.62 -17.86
CA SER A 171 -18.82 -31.05 -16.71
C SER A 171 -17.79 -32.08 -17.18
N ALA A 172 -16.83 -32.34 -16.30
CA ALA A 172 -15.83 -33.44 -16.28
C ALA A 172 -14.44 -33.01 -16.76
N ALA A 173 -13.33 -33.39 -16.11
CA ALA A 173 -13.13 -34.38 -15.06
C ALA A 173 -11.96 -33.98 -14.17
N SER A 174 -12.04 -34.41 -12.91
CA SER A 174 -10.92 -34.48 -11.99
C SER A 174 -9.87 -35.47 -12.49
N GLU A 175 -8.59 -35.14 -12.37
CA GLU A 175 -7.58 -36.12 -12.00
C GLU A 175 -6.63 -35.52 -10.97
N THR A 176 -6.49 -36.29 -9.90
CA THR A 176 -5.65 -36.08 -8.72
C THR A 176 -4.23 -36.45 -9.10
N ASP A 177 -3.24 -35.61 -8.81
CA ASP A 177 -1.96 -36.14 -8.39
C ASP A 177 -1.28 -35.26 -7.36
N ALA A 178 -0.74 -35.91 -6.35
CA ALA A 178 -0.24 -35.31 -5.14
C ALA A 178 1.27 -35.07 -5.24
N SER A 179 1.70 -33.83 -5.01
CA SER A 179 3.03 -33.60 -4.43
C SER A 179 3.04 -32.34 -3.60
N GLY A 180 3.42 -32.52 -2.33
CA GLY A 180 3.26 -31.56 -1.26
C GLY A 180 4.17 -30.34 -1.39
N VAL A 181 3.55 -29.23 -1.73
CA VAL A 181 3.82 -27.91 -1.15
C VAL A 181 2.43 -27.34 -0.90
N VAL A 182 2.15 -26.80 0.29
CA VAL A 182 0.88 -26.10 0.53
C VAL A 182 0.85 -24.82 -0.32
N GLN A 183 0.53 -24.96 -1.60
CA GLN A 183 0.16 -23.84 -2.44
C GLN A 183 -1.15 -23.29 -1.87
N ALA A 184 -1.16 -22.00 -1.57
CA ALA A 184 -2.42 -21.29 -1.38
C ALA A 184 -3.31 -21.57 -2.60
N GLU A 185 -4.59 -21.82 -2.38
CA GLU A 185 -5.57 -22.00 -3.46
C GLU A 185 -5.39 -20.86 -4.47
N GLN A 186 -5.00 -21.22 -5.69
CA GLN A 186 -4.70 -20.25 -6.74
C GLN A 186 -6.04 -19.68 -7.27
N PRO A 187 -6.07 -18.39 -7.66
CA PRO A 187 -7.26 -17.82 -8.26
C PRO A 187 -7.54 -18.45 -9.63
N ALA A 188 -8.77 -18.34 -10.12
CA ALA A 188 -9.12 -18.92 -11.41
C ALA A 188 -8.44 -18.20 -12.59
N ALA A 189 -8.20 -16.90 -12.44
CA ALA A 189 -7.45 -16.09 -13.41
C ALA A 189 -6.77 -14.90 -12.74
N VAL A 190 -5.67 -14.45 -13.36
CA VAL A 190 -4.97 -13.21 -13.00
C VAL A 190 -4.76 -12.40 -14.27
N ALA A 191 -5.19 -11.15 -14.27
CA ALA A 191 -4.96 -10.21 -15.35
C ALA A 191 -3.98 -9.12 -14.91
N LEU A 192 -3.09 -8.72 -15.82
CA LEU A 192 -2.19 -7.60 -15.64
C LEU A 192 -2.79 -6.34 -16.30
N ALA A 193 -3.56 -5.57 -15.53
CA ALA A 193 -4.21 -4.37 -16.03
C ALA A 193 -3.28 -3.16 -15.87
N GLY A 194 -3.12 -2.36 -16.91
CA GLY A 194 -2.27 -1.17 -16.87
C GLY A 194 -2.39 -0.26 -18.08
N THR A 195 -1.53 0.76 -18.13
CA THR A 195 -1.46 1.77 -19.20
C THR A 195 -0.82 1.27 -20.49
N PHE A 196 -0.30 0.04 -20.50
CA PHE A 196 0.23 -0.65 -21.69
C PHE A 196 -0.81 -1.53 -22.39
N GLY A 197 -2.08 -1.51 -21.97
CA GLY A 197 -3.13 -2.33 -22.57
C GLY A 197 -3.15 -2.21 -24.10
N GLU A 198 -3.06 -0.98 -24.61
CA GLU A 198 -3.04 -0.71 -26.06
C GLU A 198 -1.84 -1.35 -26.77
N ALA A 199 -0.67 -1.36 -26.14
CA ALA A 199 0.52 -2.02 -26.68
C ALA A 199 0.34 -3.54 -26.78
N LEU A 200 -0.52 -4.12 -25.93
CA LEU A 200 -0.89 -5.54 -25.95
C LEU A 200 -2.17 -5.82 -26.75
N GLY A 201 -2.73 -4.83 -27.45
CA GLY A 201 -3.96 -4.97 -28.22
C GLY A 201 -5.24 -5.07 -27.37
N ALA A 202 -5.21 -4.57 -26.14
CA ALA A 202 -6.35 -4.42 -25.24
C ALA A 202 -6.65 -2.92 -25.00
N ALA A 203 -7.81 -2.61 -24.40
CA ALA A 203 -7.98 -1.27 -23.84
C ALA A 203 -7.12 -1.11 -22.58
N ASN A 204 -6.62 0.10 -22.32
CA ASN A 204 -5.94 0.39 -21.07
C ASN A 204 -6.88 0.10 -19.88
N TRP A 205 -6.34 -0.55 -18.85
CA TRP A 205 -7.09 -0.95 -17.65
C TRP A 205 -8.26 -1.93 -17.88
N ASP A 206 -8.28 -2.70 -18.97
CA ASP A 206 -9.26 -3.77 -19.19
C ASP A 206 -8.73 -5.14 -18.72
N PRO A 207 -9.14 -5.63 -17.54
CA PRO A 207 -8.69 -6.94 -17.02
C PRO A 207 -9.43 -8.13 -17.65
N SER A 208 -10.44 -7.90 -18.50
CA SER A 208 -11.22 -8.98 -19.12
C SER A 208 -10.61 -9.48 -20.43
N HIS A 209 -9.71 -8.71 -21.02
CA HIS A 209 -9.10 -9.03 -22.30
C HIS A 209 -8.13 -10.21 -22.19
N SER A 210 -8.11 -11.09 -23.20
CA SER A 210 -7.27 -12.29 -23.20
C SER A 210 -5.76 -11.97 -23.19
N ASN A 211 -5.36 -10.90 -23.88
CA ASN A 211 -3.94 -10.55 -24.04
C ASN A 211 -3.27 -10.03 -22.76
N VAL A 212 -4.05 -9.68 -21.74
CA VAL A 212 -3.53 -9.27 -20.43
C VAL A 212 -3.64 -10.37 -19.39
N GLN A 213 -4.18 -11.55 -19.74
CA GLN A 213 -4.24 -12.68 -18.82
C GLN A 213 -2.85 -13.28 -18.62
N MET A 214 -2.47 -13.45 -17.36
CA MET A 214 -1.25 -14.15 -16.98
C MET A 214 -1.48 -15.67 -17.02
N GLN A 215 -0.41 -16.43 -17.23
CA GLN A 215 -0.42 -17.89 -17.23
C GLN A 215 0.19 -18.41 -15.93
N LEU A 216 -0.48 -19.35 -15.27
CA LEU A 216 0.05 -19.97 -14.06
C LEU A 216 1.16 -20.96 -14.40
N ASP A 217 2.36 -20.72 -13.87
CA ASP A 217 3.35 -21.77 -13.68
C ASP A 217 3.00 -22.55 -12.40
N SER A 218 2.40 -23.73 -12.57
CA SER A 218 1.94 -24.58 -11.47
C SER A 218 3.10 -25.12 -10.62
N THR A 219 4.31 -25.23 -11.17
CA THR A 219 5.48 -25.73 -10.44
C THR A 219 6.03 -24.64 -9.52
N ALA A 220 6.13 -23.40 -10.01
CA ALA A 220 6.57 -22.26 -9.21
C ALA A 220 5.46 -21.67 -8.32
N GLY A 221 4.18 -21.89 -8.67
CA GLY A 221 3.04 -21.24 -8.02
C GLY A 221 2.94 -19.75 -8.33
N VAL A 222 3.47 -19.32 -9.48
CA VAL A 222 3.60 -17.93 -9.92
C VAL A 222 2.93 -17.74 -11.26
N TRP A 223 2.18 -16.67 -11.42
CA TRP A 223 1.55 -16.28 -12.68
C TRP A 223 2.49 -15.40 -13.49
N GLN A 224 2.55 -15.61 -14.81
CA GLN A 224 3.51 -14.95 -15.69
C GLN A 224 2.83 -14.33 -16.91
N LEU A 225 3.28 -13.15 -17.32
CA LEU A 225 2.94 -12.55 -18.62
C LEU A 225 4.18 -11.89 -19.21
N SER A 226 4.55 -12.31 -20.42
CA SER A 226 5.61 -11.67 -21.19
C SER A 226 5.02 -10.79 -22.28
N ALA A 227 5.61 -9.61 -22.45
CA ALA A 227 5.11 -8.56 -23.32
C ALA A 227 6.27 -7.83 -24.00
N GLU A 228 6.03 -7.38 -25.23
CA GLU A 228 6.92 -6.44 -25.91
C GLU A 228 6.34 -5.03 -25.70
N LEU A 229 7.03 -4.18 -24.96
CA LEU A 229 6.56 -2.84 -24.66
C LEU A 229 7.46 -1.77 -25.30
N PRO A 230 6.90 -0.67 -25.84
CA PRO A 230 7.69 0.50 -26.22
C PRO A 230 8.39 1.16 -25.04
N ALA A 231 9.35 2.05 -25.31
CA ALA A 231 9.93 2.91 -24.28
C ALA A 231 8.85 3.85 -23.71
N GLY A 232 8.81 4.00 -22.39
CA GLY A 232 7.79 4.83 -21.74
C GLY A 232 7.69 4.65 -20.22
N GLN A 233 6.73 5.36 -19.64
CA GLN A 233 6.31 5.21 -18.26
C GLN A 233 5.01 4.43 -18.21
N TYR A 234 4.93 3.44 -17.34
CA TYR A 234 3.79 2.55 -17.24
C TYR A 234 3.32 2.40 -15.81
N SER A 235 2.01 2.26 -15.66
CA SER A 235 1.32 2.01 -14.40
C SER A 235 0.53 0.72 -14.52
N TYR A 236 0.56 -0.15 -13.51
CA TYR A 236 -0.12 -1.46 -13.57
C TYR A 236 -0.53 -2.05 -12.22
N LYS A 237 -1.43 -3.04 -12.28
CA LYS A 237 -1.96 -3.83 -11.15
C LYS A 237 -2.24 -5.28 -11.56
N ALA A 238 -2.32 -6.17 -10.58
CA ALA A 238 -2.88 -7.50 -10.75
C ALA A 238 -4.37 -7.48 -10.41
N VAL A 239 -5.20 -8.06 -11.27
CA VAL A 239 -6.66 -8.12 -11.10
C VAL A 239 -7.08 -9.58 -11.15
N LEU A 240 -7.83 -10.05 -10.14
CA LEU A 240 -8.23 -11.45 -10.07
C LEU A 240 -9.57 -11.68 -10.75
N ASN A 241 -9.70 -12.85 -11.37
CA ASN A 241 -10.96 -13.35 -11.94
C ASN A 241 -11.62 -12.39 -12.95
N GLY A 242 -10.80 -11.59 -13.65
CA GLY A 242 -11.22 -10.74 -14.77
C GLY A 242 -12.10 -9.53 -14.39
N ASN A 243 -12.21 -9.19 -13.11
CA ASN A 243 -13.00 -8.05 -12.65
C ASN A 243 -12.35 -7.36 -11.43
N TRP A 244 -12.75 -6.13 -11.16
CA TRP A 244 -12.11 -5.28 -10.16
C TRP A 244 -12.51 -5.56 -8.70
N ASP A 245 -13.33 -6.60 -8.43
CA ASP A 245 -13.75 -6.93 -7.06
C ASP A 245 -12.56 -7.31 -6.16
N GLU A 246 -11.49 -7.86 -6.75
CA GLU A 246 -10.24 -8.15 -6.05
C GLU A 246 -9.04 -7.80 -6.95
N ASN A 247 -8.28 -6.77 -6.56
CA ASN A 247 -7.08 -6.34 -7.26
C ASN A 247 -5.97 -5.95 -6.28
N TYR A 248 -4.74 -6.13 -6.72
CA TYR A 248 -3.56 -5.85 -5.93
C TYR A 248 -2.62 -4.91 -6.66
N GLY A 249 -2.25 -3.85 -5.93
CA GLY A 249 -1.33 -2.82 -6.38
C GLY A 249 0.09 -3.01 -5.83
N ALA A 250 0.83 -1.91 -5.78
CA ALA A 250 2.16 -1.83 -5.18
C ALA A 250 2.21 -2.54 -3.83
N PHE A 251 3.21 -3.40 -3.66
CA PHE A 251 3.47 -4.18 -2.45
C PHE A 251 2.38 -5.20 -2.08
N GLY A 252 1.57 -5.62 -3.04
CA GLY A 252 0.54 -6.64 -2.86
C GLY A 252 -0.64 -6.19 -2.01
N LEU A 253 -0.93 -4.90 -1.99
CA LEU A 253 -2.03 -4.34 -1.21
C LEU A 253 -3.34 -4.42 -1.99
N LEU A 254 -4.39 -4.94 -1.33
CA LEU A 254 -5.74 -4.96 -1.85
C LEU A 254 -6.19 -3.52 -2.11
N ASP A 255 -6.65 -3.26 -3.34
CA ASP A 255 -7.01 -1.93 -3.82
C ASP A 255 -5.88 -0.89 -3.66
N GLY A 256 -4.63 -1.35 -3.62
CA GLY A 256 -3.44 -0.53 -3.36
C GLY A 256 -3.09 0.43 -4.51
N ALA A 257 -2.04 1.23 -4.33
CA ALA A 257 -1.50 2.11 -5.38
C ALA A 257 -1.09 1.32 -6.63
N ASN A 258 -1.02 1.97 -7.79
CA ASN A 258 -0.45 1.30 -8.97
C ASN A 258 1.06 1.04 -8.77
N HIS A 259 1.57 -0.02 -9.39
CA HIS A 259 3.01 -0.11 -9.65
C HIS A 259 3.37 0.84 -10.77
N GLU A 260 4.40 1.65 -10.58
CA GLU A 260 4.93 2.58 -11.59
C GLU A 260 6.31 2.12 -12.04
N PHE A 261 6.58 2.13 -13.35
CA PHE A 261 7.93 1.86 -13.84
C PHE A 261 8.27 2.58 -15.14
N ALA A 262 9.56 2.88 -15.29
CA ALA A 262 10.17 3.34 -16.52
C ALA A 262 10.69 2.14 -17.33
N HIS A 263 10.41 2.11 -18.62
CA HIS A 263 10.90 1.10 -19.55
C HIS A 263 11.65 1.73 -20.71
N ALA A 264 12.79 1.13 -21.09
CA ALA A 264 13.58 1.57 -22.24
C ALA A 264 13.04 1.04 -23.59
N GLY A 265 12.02 0.18 -23.53
CA GLY A 265 11.50 -0.56 -24.67
C GLY A 265 12.12 -1.95 -24.76
N GLY A 266 11.38 -2.88 -25.36
CA GLY A 266 11.80 -4.27 -25.49
C GLY A 266 10.93 -5.25 -24.71
N PRO A 267 11.35 -6.52 -24.60
CA PRO A 267 10.64 -7.54 -23.85
C PRO A 267 10.67 -7.26 -22.35
N VAL A 268 9.57 -7.55 -21.68
CA VAL A 268 9.43 -7.52 -20.22
C VAL A 268 8.55 -8.70 -19.80
N THR A 269 8.90 -9.32 -18.66
CA THR A 269 8.07 -10.37 -18.05
C THR A 269 7.54 -9.84 -16.73
N PHE A 270 6.28 -10.13 -16.42
CA PHE A 270 5.66 -9.82 -15.13
C PHE A 270 5.35 -11.11 -14.40
N HIS A 271 5.52 -11.10 -13.08
CA HIS A 271 5.30 -12.22 -12.19
C HIS A 271 4.34 -11.82 -11.08
N TYR A 272 3.23 -12.52 -10.93
CA TYR A 272 2.32 -12.38 -9.80
C TYR A 272 2.41 -13.60 -8.88
N ASN A 273 2.64 -13.36 -7.59
CA ASN A 273 2.72 -14.41 -6.58
C ASN A 273 1.51 -14.33 -5.65
N HIS A 274 0.65 -15.35 -5.66
CA HIS A 274 -0.57 -15.35 -4.87
C HIS A 274 -0.34 -15.44 -3.35
N ALA A 275 0.83 -15.89 -2.90
CA ALA A 275 1.17 -15.90 -1.48
C ALA A 275 1.51 -14.49 -0.96
N THR A 276 2.10 -13.63 -1.80
CA THR A 276 2.42 -12.24 -1.45
C THR A 276 1.38 -11.24 -1.93
N LYS A 277 0.51 -11.67 -2.86
CA LYS A 277 -0.44 -10.84 -3.61
C LYS A 277 0.21 -9.76 -4.47
N ASP A 278 1.53 -9.81 -4.68
CA ASP A 278 2.24 -8.76 -5.40
C ASP A 278 2.53 -9.16 -6.84
N VAL A 279 2.60 -8.15 -7.73
CA VAL A 279 2.94 -8.30 -9.13
C VAL A 279 4.15 -7.44 -9.49
N LEU A 280 5.24 -8.09 -9.86
CA LEU A 280 6.52 -7.43 -10.11
C LEU A 280 6.98 -7.74 -11.53
N ARG A 281 7.61 -6.76 -12.18
CA ARG A 281 8.39 -7.05 -13.38
C ARG A 281 9.58 -7.94 -13.01
N GLY A 282 9.85 -8.96 -13.81
CA GLY A 282 11.11 -9.70 -13.80
C GLY A 282 12.22 -8.80 -14.35
N GLU A 283 13.42 -8.94 -13.78
CA GLU A 283 14.65 -8.34 -14.31
C GLU A 283 15.11 -9.04 -15.59
#